data_AF-A0A7J3NST5-F1
#
_entry.id   AF-A0A7J3NST5-F1
#
_cell.length_a   1.000
_cell.length_b   1.000
_cell.length_c   1.000
_cell.angle_alpha   90.00
_cell.angle_beta   90.00
_cell.angle_gamma   90.00
#
_symmetry.space_group_name_H-M   'P 1'
#
loop_
_entity.id
_entity.type
_entity.pdbx_description
1 polymer ?
#
loop_
_entity_poly.entity_id
_entity_poly.type
_entity_poly.pdbx_seq_one_letter_code
_entity_poly.pdbx_strand_id
1 'polypeptide(L)'
;MYSVDAGLKSFDGISLPENKSIGFFVPEDLRERWTLILGFSKEVLPSLLDKLKTIDFFFHDSERTYQNMMFEYTFAYKYLSAGGILVSDNVERNSAFDDFCNATKAQYTKLYTRGMVRKLR
;
A
#
# COMPACT_ATOMS: atom_id res chain seq x y z
N MET A 1 3.04 11.43 5.73
CA MET A 1 3.08 10.07 5.16
C MET A 1 2.43 9.12 6.15
N TYR A 2 1.55 8.23 5.68
CA TYR A 2 0.91 7.21 6.52
C TYR A 2 1.45 5.83 6.18
N SER A 3 1.70 5.02 7.20
CA SER A 3 1.94 3.58 7.06
C SER A 3 0.86 2.84 7.81
N VAL A 4 0.26 1.83 7.18
CA VAL A 4 -0.68 0.91 7.82
C VAL A 4 0.02 -0.43 7.96
N ASP A 5 0.09 -0.94 9.18
CA ASP A 5 0.76 -2.21 9.49
C ASP A 5 -0.15 -3.06 10.38
N ALA A 6 -0.23 -4.37 10.10
CA ALA A 6 -1.06 -5.28 10.89
C ALA A 6 -0.61 -5.43 12.36
N GLY A 7 0.56 -4.90 12.74
CA GLY A 7 1.07 -4.96 14.10
C GLY A 7 1.70 -6.30 14.48
N LEU A 8 1.97 -7.15 13.48
CA LEU A 8 2.56 -8.47 13.70
C LEU A 8 4.03 -8.31 14.11
N LYS A 9 4.42 -8.93 15.24
CA LYS A 9 5.81 -8.93 15.71
C LYS A 9 6.72 -9.85 14.89
N SER A 10 6.11 -10.74 14.11
CA SER A 10 6.79 -11.67 13.22
C SER A 10 5.95 -11.92 11.97
N PHE A 11 6.59 -11.94 10.81
CA PHE A 11 5.97 -12.23 9.52
C PHE A 11 7.00 -12.89 8.59
N ASP A 12 6.60 -13.92 7.83
CA ASP A 12 7.47 -14.65 6.90
C ASP A 12 8.82 -15.11 7.50
N GLY A 13 8.81 -15.53 8.77
CA GLY A 13 10.01 -15.99 9.49
C GLY A 13 10.97 -14.89 9.93
N ILE A 14 10.62 -13.62 9.71
CA ILE A 14 11.36 -12.45 10.18
C ILE A 14 10.65 -11.90 11.43
N SER A 15 11.42 -11.59 12.47
CA SER A 15 10.94 -10.93 13.68
C SER A 15 11.62 -9.59 13.89
N LEU A 16 10.93 -8.70 14.59
CA LEU A 16 11.56 -7.48 15.08
C LEU A 16 12.66 -7.85 16.09
N PRO A 17 13.78 -7.10 16.11
CA PRO A 17 14.78 -7.24 17.17
C PRO A 17 14.14 -7.00 18.54
N GLU A 18 14.73 -7.61 19.56
CA GLU A 18 14.27 -7.42 20.94
C GLU A 18 14.25 -5.93 21.30
N ASN A 19 13.22 -5.50 22.02
CA ASN A 19 13.01 -4.10 22.43
C ASN A 19 12.88 -3.08 21.28
N LYS A 20 12.56 -3.52 20.07
CA LYS A 20 12.21 -2.63 18.94
C LYS A 20 10.72 -2.71 18.62
N SER A 21 10.18 -1.58 18.16
CA SER A 21 8.82 -1.46 17.65
C SER A 21 8.84 -1.27 16.13
N ILE A 22 7.70 -1.49 15.49
CA ILE A 22 7.48 -1.10 14.09
C ILE A 22 7.85 0.39 13.95
N GLY A 23 8.59 0.71 12.88
CA GLY A 23 9.10 2.06 12.64
C GLY A 23 10.43 2.41 13.28
N PHE A 24 11.12 1.48 13.96
CA PHE A 24 12.39 1.80 14.63
C PHE A 24 13.51 2.27 13.67
N PHE A 25 13.42 1.94 12.38
CA PHE A 25 14.33 2.43 11.34
C PHE A 25 13.99 3.83 10.81
N VAL A 26 12.83 4.39 11.13
CA VAL A 26 12.46 5.74 10.68
C VAL A 26 13.36 6.75 11.41
N PRO A 27 14.19 7.54 10.69
CA PRO A 27 15.02 8.59 11.26
C PRO A 27 14.19 9.63 12.02
N GLU A 28 14.76 10.22 13.08
CA GLU A 28 14.05 11.18 13.96
C GLU A 28 13.47 12.37 13.19
N ASP A 29 14.24 12.93 12.26
CA ASP A 29 13.86 14.07 11.41
C ASP A 29 12.73 13.76 10.42
N LEU A 30 12.40 12.48 10.22
CA LEU A 30 11.25 12.04 9.41
C LEU A 30 10.03 11.67 10.24
N ARG A 31 10.16 11.49 11.56
CA ARG A 31 9.07 11.03 12.44
C ARG A 31 7.91 12.01 12.51
N GLU A 32 8.19 13.32 12.54
CA GLU A 32 7.16 14.36 12.61
C GLU A 32 6.23 14.36 11.38
N ARG A 33 6.71 13.89 10.23
CA ARG A 33 5.94 13.81 8.97
C ARG A 33 5.39 12.42 8.71
N TRP A 34 5.57 11.48 9.63
CA TRP A 34 5.17 10.09 9.50
C TRP A 34 4.14 9.72 10.57
N THR A 35 3.14 8.94 10.18
CA THR A 35 2.12 8.42 11.08
C THR A 35 1.95 6.94 10.84
N LEU A 36 2.24 6.14 11.86
CA LEU A 36 1.96 4.71 11.88
C LEU A 36 0.53 4.48 12.38
N ILE A 37 -0.24 3.69 11.64
CA ILE A 37 -1.55 3.19 12.07
C ILE A 37 -1.46 1.67 12.12
N LEU A 38 -1.73 1.13 13.31
CA LEU A 38 -1.75 -0.33 13.52
C LEU A 38 -3.15 -0.88 13.26
N GLY A 39 -3.23 -1.97 12.49
CA GLY A 39 -4.45 -2.67 12.15
C GLY A 39 -4.40 -3.25 10.74
N PHE A 40 -5.29 -4.20 10.43
CA PHE A 40 -5.37 -4.75 9.08
C PHE A 40 -5.83 -3.68 8.09
N SER A 41 -5.25 -3.66 6.89
CA SER A 41 -5.58 -2.66 5.87
C SER A 41 -7.07 -2.66 5.52
N LYS A 42 -7.73 -3.82 5.54
CA LYS A 42 -9.19 -3.95 5.36
C LYS A 42 -10.03 -3.19 6.38
N GLU A 43 -9.52 -3.00 7.58
CA GLU A 43 -10.19 -2.30 8.67
C GLU A 43 -9.82 -0.82 8.68
N VAL A 44 -8.55 -0.51 8.42
CA VAL A 44 -7.97 0.83 8.59
C VAL A 44 -8.13 1.70 7.34
N LEU A 45 -7.84 1.18 6.15
CA LEU A 45 -7.83 1.97 4.92
C LEU A 45 -9.16 2.66 4.62
N PRO A 46 -10.34 2.03 4.84
CA PRO A 46 -11.60 2.70 4.58
C PRO A 46 -11.77 4.01 5.34
N SER A 47 -11.52 3.99 6.65
CA SER A 47 -11.64 5.19 7.49
C SER A 47 -10.54 6.21 7.17
N LEU A 48 -9.30 5.74 6.97
CA LEU A 48 -8.17 6.62 6.68
C LEU A 48 -8.37 7.37 5.36
N LEU A 49 -8.69 6.65 4.27
CA LEU A 49 -8.84 7.27 2.96
C LEU A 49 -10.09 8.14 2.89
N ASP A 50 -11.15 7.79 3.61
CA ASP A 50 -12.28 8.71 3.77
C ASP A 50 -11.87 10.01 4.50
N LYS A 51 -11.04 9.93 5.54
CA LYS A 51 -10.52 11.14 6.21
C LYS A 51 -9.63 11.98 5.29
N LEU A 52 -8.76 11.34 4.52
CA LEU A 52 -7.81 12.04 3.64
C LEU A 52 -8.49 12.65 2.40
N LYS A 53 -9.60 12.05 1.94
CA LYS A 53 -10.40 12.44 0.75
C LYS A 53 -9.65 12.33 -0.58
N THR A 54 -8.37 12.63 -0.62
CA THR A 54 -7.53 12.52 -1.82
C THR A 54 -6.11 12.16 -1.41
N ILE A 55 -5.47 11.30 -2.20
CA ILE A 55 -4.06 10.95 -2.07
C ILE A 55 -3.37 11.09 -3.43
N ASP A 56 -2.09 11.46 -3.44
CA ASP A 56 -1.30 11.54 -4.67
C ASP A 56 -0.48 10.27 -4.94
N PHE A 57 -0.26 9.48 -3.89
CA PHE A 57 0.60 8.30 -3.93
C PHE A 57 0.07 7.19 -3.02
N PHE A 58 0.07 5.95 -3.52
CA PHE A 58 -0.22 4.74 -2.75
C PHE A 58 0.83 3.67 -3.04
N PHE A 59 1.33 2.99 -2.01
CA PHE A 59 2.29 1.90 -2.14
C PHE A 59 1.81 0.65 -1.42
N HIS A 60 1.64 -0.44 -2.16
CA HIS A 60 1.30 -1.76 -1.63
C HIS A 60 2.56 -2.62 -1.48
N ASP A 61 2.82 -3.07 -0.25
CA ASP A 61 3.85 -4.06 0.08
C ASP A 61 3.41 -4.87 1.30
N SER A 62 2.15 -5.35 1.26
CA SER A 62 1.52 -6.06 2.37
C SER A 62 1.21 -7.52 1.98
N GLU A 63 0.08 -8.07 2.45
CA GLU A 63 -0.35 -9.43 2.14
C GLU A 63 -0.58 -9.62 0.64
N ARG A 64 0.02 -10.68 0.10
CA ARG A 64 0.14 -10.95 -1.34
C ARG A 64 -0.97 -11.83 -1.88
N THR A 65 -2.06 -11.98 -1.13
CA THR A 65 -3.26 -12.66 -1.62
C THR A 65 -3.98 -11.79 -2.65
N TYR A 66 -4.55 -12.44 -3.67
CA TYR A 66 -5.35 -11.77 -4.70
C TYR A 66 -6.41 -10.84 -4.08
N GLN A 67 -7.12 -11.33 -3.06
CA GLN A 67 -8.20 -10.61 -2.39
C GLN A 67 -7.71 -9.36 -1.66
N ASN A 68 -6.52 -9.41 -1.04
CA ASN A 68 -5.98 -8.24 -0.34
C ASN A 68 -5.47 -7.20 -1.33
N MET A 69 -4.69 -7.62 -2.33
CA MET A 69 -4.20 -6.75 -3.40
C MET A 69 -5.35 -6.04 -4.12
N MET A 70 -6.35 -6.79 -4.59
CA MET A 70 -7.52 -6.20 -5.26
C MET A 70 -8.30 -5.23 -4.35
N PHE A 71 -8.48 -5.56 -3.07
CA PHE A 71 -9.13 -4.67 -2.12
C PHE A 71 -8.35 -3.36 -1.99
N GLU A 72 -7.06 -3.41 -1.69
CA GLU A 72 -6.24 -2.23 -1.46
C GLU A 72 -6.12 -1.38 -2.72
N TYR A 73 -5.89 -1.99 -3.89
CA TYR A 73 -5.81 -1.26 -5.15
C TYR A 73 -7.10 -0.54 -5.48
N THR A 74 -8.23 -1.25 -5.41
CA THR A 74 -9.54 -0.69 -5.75
C THR A 74 -9.89 0.46 -4.82
N PHE A 75 -9.63 0.28 -3.52
CA PHE A 75 -9.95 1.31 -2.54
C PHE A 75 -9.02 2.52 -2.68
N ALA A 76 -7.71 2.33 -2.78
CA ALA A 76 -6.76 3.43 -2.96
C ALA A 76 -7.01 4.21 -4.26
N TYR A 77 -7.25 3.51 -5.38
CA TYR A 77 -7.45 4.13 -6.68
C TYR A 77 -8.67 5.06 -6.73
N LYS A 78 -9.71 4.78 -5.95
CA LYS A 78 -10.88 5.66 -5.79
C LYS A 78 -10.48 7.04 -5.25
N TYR A 79 -9.56 7.09 -4.30
CA TYR A 79 -9.10 8.31 -3.64
C TYR A 79 -7.85 8.92 -4.29
N LEU A 80 -7.23 8.24 -5.24
CA LEU A 80 -6.05 8.74 -5.94
C LEU A 80 -6.41 9.95 -6.81
N SER A 81 -5.60 11.01 -6.76
CA SER A 81 -5.77 12.22 -7.57
C SER A 81 -5.50 11.95 -9.06
N ALA A 82 -5.98 12.84 -9.92
CA ALA A 82 -5.59 12.83 -11.33
C ALA A 82 -4.08 13.08 -11.43
N GLY A 83 -3.37 12.20 -12.14
CA GLY A 83 -1.91 12.17 -12.19
C GLY A 83 -1.24 11.44 -11.04
N GLY A 84 -2.00 11.01 -10.02
CA GLY A 84 -1.49 10.24 -8.89
C GLY A 84 -1.02 8.84 -9.29
N ILE A 85 -0.19 8.25 -8.42
CA ILE A 85 0.53 7.00 -8.70
C ILE A 85 0.20 5.95 -7.64
N LEU A 86 -0.18 4.77 -8.12
CA LEU A 86 -0.23 3.55 -7.31
C LEU A 86 0.96 2.68 -7.68
N VAL A 87 1.74 2.25 -6.70
CA VAL A 87 2.85 1.31 -6.87
C VAL A 87 2.56 0.06 -6.06
N SER A 88 2.92 -1.10 -6.59
CA SER A 88 2.86 -2.36 -5.86
C SER A 88 4.14 -3.14 -5.98
N ASP A 89 4.54 -3.70 -4.85
CA ASP A 89 5.47 -4.81 -4.79
C ASP A 89 4.75 -6.14 -5.15
N ASN A 90 5.53 -7.15 -5.53
CA ASN A 90 5.16 -8.54 -5.71
C ASN A 90 4.02 -8.78 -6.72
N VAL A 91 4.00 -8.00 -7.81
CA VAL A 91 2.92 -8.05 -8.82
C VAL A 91 2.91 -9.33 -9.65
N GLU A 92 3.99 -10.10 -9.63
CA GLU A 92 4.14 -11.40 -10.28
C GLU A 92 3.53 -12.55 -9.48
N ARG A 93 3.15 -12.33 -8.21
CA ARG A 93 2.71 -13.40 -7.31
C ARG A 93 1.33 -13.96 -7.64
N ASN A 94 0.48 -13.18 -8.29
CA ASN A 94 -0.84 -13.57 -8.78
C ASN A 94 -1.34 -12.55 -9.83
N SER A 95 -2.54 -12.76 -10.39
CA SER A 95 -3.09 -11.91 -11.46
C SER A 95 -3.71 -10.58 -10.99
N ALA A 96 -3.78 -10.28 -9.69
CA ALA A 96 -4.53 -9.12 -9.16
C ALA A 96 -4.09 -7.79 -9.78
N PHE A 97 -2.78 -7.57 -9.93
CA PHE A 97 -2.29 -6.33 -10.53
C PHE A 97 -2.72 -6.20 -12.00
N ASP A 98 -2.61 -7.27 -12.77
CA ASP A 98 -2.99 -7.29 -14.18
C ASP A 98 -4.51 -7.13 -14.36
N ASP A 99 -5.30 -7.85 -13.56
CA ASP A 99 -6.77 -7.76 -13.54
C ASP A 99 -7.23 -6.35 -13.15
N PHE A 100 -6.60 -5.75 -12.14
CA PHE A 100 -6.87 -4.38 -11.72
C PHE A 100 -6.55 -3.36 -12.83
N CYS A 101 -5.40 -3.49 -13.50
CA CYS A 101 -5.03 -2.61 -14.62
C CYS A 101 -6.01 -2.76 -15.80
N ASN A 102 -6.40 -3.99 -16.13
CA ASN A 102 -7.38 -4.27 -17.19
C ASN A 102 -8.75 -3.68 -16.86
N ALA A 103 -9.21 -3.82 -15.61
CA ALA A 103 -10.50 -3.30 -15.17
C ALA A 103 -10.55 -1.76 -15.16
N THR A 104 -9.47 -1.10 -14.75
CA THR A 104 -9.40 0.36 -14.66
C THR A 104 -9.02 1.05 -15.98
N LYS A 105 -8.48 0.30 -16.95
CA LYS A 105 -7.89 0.82 -18.20
C LYS A 105 -6.85 1.92 -17.95
N ALA A 106 -6.18 1.86 -16.80
CA ALA A 106 -5.17 2.83 -16.41
C ALA A 106 -3.86 2.62 -17.18
N GLN A 107 -3.05 3.66 -17.29
CA GLN A 107 -1.68 3.50 -17.78
C GLN A 107 -0.84 2.82 -16.72
N TYR A 108 -0.15 1.75 -17.08
CA TYR A 108 0.70 1.03 -16.16
C TYR A 108 2.00 0.56 -16.79
N THR A 109 2.97 0.25 -15.95
CA THR A 109 4.20 -0.45 -16.31
C THR A 109 4.53 -1.49 -15.26
N LYS A 110 5.18 -2.57 -15.67
CA LYS A 110 5.76 -3.59 -14.79
C LYS A 110 7.27 -3.62 -15.00
N LEU A 111 8.01 -3.63 -13.90
CA LEU A 111 9.46 -3.77 -13.87
C LEU A 111 9.81 -4.88 -12.89
N TYR A 112 10.20 -6.04 -13.42
CA TYR A 112 10.38 -7.27 -12.66
C TYR A 112 9.16 -7.56 -11.78
N THR A 113 9.34 -7.53 -10.47
CA THR A 113 8.33 -7.83 -9.45
C THR A 113 7.56 -6.59 -8.99
N ARG A 114 7.81 -5.42 -9.58
CA ARG A 114 7.13 -4.17 -9.24
C ARG A 114 6.17 -3.74 -10.35
N GLY A 115 5.04 -3.18 -9.97
CA GLY A 115 4.08 -2.56 -10.89
C GLY A 115 3.78 -1.13 -10.49
N MET A 116 3.58 -0.27 -11.48
CA MET A 116 3.19 1.12 -11.29
C MET A 116 2.01 1.46 -12.18
N VAL A 117 0.98 2.08 -11.60
CA VAL A 117 -0.22 2.56 -12.27
C VAL A 117 -0.32 4.07 -12.10
N ARG A 118 -0.52 4.80 -13.20
CA ARG A 118 -0.82 6.24 -13.19
C ARG A 118 -2.30 6.45 -13.48
N LYS A 119 -3.01 7.11 -12.56
CA LYS A 119 -4.41 7.53 -12.78
C LYS A 119 -4.43 8.76 -13.67
N LEU A 120 -5.08 8.67 -14.82
CA LEU A 120 -5.11 9.78 -15.78
C LEU A 120 -6.23 10.79 -15.52
N ARG A 121 -7.32 10.35 -14.89
CA ARG A 121 -8.55 11.10 -14.66
C ARG A 121 -9.16 10.65 -13.34
#